data_AF-A0A0A0AXD6-F1
#
_entry.id   AF-A0A0A0AXD6-F1
#
_cell.length_a   1.000
_cell.length_b   1.000
_cell.length_c   1.000
_cell.angle_alpha   90.00
_cell.angle_beta   90.00
_cell.angle_gamma   90.00
#
_symmetry.space_group_name_H-M   'P 1'
#
loop_
_entity.id
_entity.type
_entity.pdbx_description
1 polymer ?
#
loop_
_entity_poly.entity_id
_entity_poly.type
_entity_poly.pdbx_seq_one_letter_code
_entity_poly.pdbx_strand_id
1 'polypeptide(L)'
;QDEFDKLRPLCYTNTDIFLLCFSVVSPSSFQNVSEKWVPEIRCHCPKAPIILVGTQSDLREDVKVLIELDKCKEKPVSEEAAKLCAEEIKAVSYIECSALTQKNLKEVFDAAIVAGIQYSDTQQQPKKSKCRTPDKMKNLSKSWWKKYCCFV
;
A
#
# COMPACT_ATOMS: atom_id res chain seq x y z
N GLN A 1 -3.88 1.78 21.94
CA GLN A 1 -2.88 1.61 20.86
C GLN A 1 -1.84 2.74 20.87
N ASP A 2 -2.09 3.81 21.64
CA ASP A 2 -1.42 5.11 21.53
C ASP A 2 -0.06 5.17 22.24
N GLU A 3 0.19 4.23 23.16
CA GLU A 3 1.45 4.12 23.91
C GLU A 3 2.68 3.92 23.01
N PHE A 4 2.47 3.37 21.80
CA PHE A 4 3.54 3.10 20.84
C PHE A 4 3.62 4.14 19.71
N ASP A 5 2.78 5.18 19.71
CA ASP A 5 2.72 6.17 18.62
C ASP A 5 4.07 6.85 18.36
N LYS A 6 4.91 6.99 19.39
CA LYS A 6 6.26 7.58 19.26
C LYS A 6 7.31 6.60 18.71
N LEU A 7 7.11 5.29 18.90
CA LEU A 7 8.07 4.26 18.53
C LEU A 7 7.76 3.66 17.16
N ARG A 8 6.47 3.56 16.79
CA ARG A 8 6.02 2.97 15.53
C ARG A 8 6.67 3.58 14.28
N PRO A 9 6.83 4.92 14.18
CA PRO A 9 7.48 5.53 13.02
C PRO A 9 8.92 5.09 12.79
N LEU A 10 9.63 4.64 13.83
CA LEU A 10 10.99 4.14 13.69
C LEU A 10 11.05 2.87 12.83
N CYS A 11 9.96 2.09 12.81
CA CYS A 11 9.82 0.87 12.02
C CYS A 11 9.47 1.13 10.54
N TYR A 12 9.13 2.37 10.16
CA TYR A 12 8.69 2.69 8.78
C TYR A 12 9.83 2.92 7.80
N THR A 13 11.06 3.07 8.31
CA THR A 13 12.24 3.31 7.47
C THR A 13 12.47 2.11 6.56
N ASN A 14 12.61 2.36 5.25
CA ASN A 14 12.81 1.33 4.22
C ASN A 14 11.70 0.27 4.15
N THR A 15 10.46 0.62 4.52
CA THR A 15 9.31 -0.27 4.32
C THR A 15 8.91 -0.33 2.84
N ASP A 16 8.88 -1.55 2.27
CA ASP A 16 8.46 -1.79 0.88
C ASP A 16 6.94 -1.90 0.71
N ILE A 17 6.21 -2.31 1.77
CA ILE A 17 4.77 -2.53 1.75
C ILE A 17 4.20 -2.42 3.18
N PHE A 18 3.01 -1.84 3.30
CA PHE A 18 2.25 -1.85 4.55
C PHE A 18 1.07 -2.82 4.44
N LEU A 19 0.96 -3.72 5.42
CA LEU A 19 -0.28 -4.44 5.70
C LEU A 19 -1.08 -3.62 6.72
N LEU A 20 -2.10 -2.91 6.25
CA LEU A 20 -2.95 -2.11 7.11
C LEU A 20 -4.15 -2.94 7.55
N CYS A 21 -4.12 -3.39 8.81
CA CYS A 21 -5.11 -4.33 9.33
C CYS A 21 -6.22 -3.62 10.11
N PHE A 22 -7.45 -4.10 9.95
CA PHE A 22 -8.57 -3.88 10.87
C PHE A 22 -9.25 -5.22 11.17
N SER A 23 -10.10 -5.30 12.19
CA SER A 23 -10.91 -6.49 12.44
C SER A 23 -12.30 -6.31 11.82
N VAL A 24 -12.76 -7.31 11.07
CA VAL A 24 -14.09 -7.23 10.43
C VAL A 24 -15.23 -7.22 11.44
N VAL A 25 -14.97 -7.61 12.70
CA VAL A 25 -15.94 -7.57 13.79
C VAL A 25 -15.67 -6.42 14.78
N SER A 26 -14.83 -5.46 14.40
CA SER A 26 -14.59 -4.24 15.19
C SER A 26 -14.72 -3.01 14.28
N PRO A 27 -15.93 -2.43 14.14
CA PRO A 27 -16.17 -1.26 13.29
C PRO A 27 -15.30 -0.05 13.65
N SER A 28 -15.00 0.15 14.93
CA SER A 28 -14.07 1.21 15.38
C SER A 28 -12.65 1.02 14.83
N SER A 29 -12.16 -0.22 14.73
CA SER A 29 -10.87 -0.49 14.10
C SER A 29 -10.85 -0.16 12.61
N PHE A 30 -12.00 -0.33 11.93
CA PHE A 30 -12.17 0.03 10.52
C PHE A 30 -12.22 1.55 10.33
N GLN A 31 -12.93 2.27 11.19
CA GLN A 31 -12.95 3.74 11.19
C GLN A 31 -11.54 4.33 11.37
N ASN A 32 -10.72 3.73 12.25
CA ASN A 32 -9.35 4.17 12.48
C ASN A 32 -8.44 4.04 11.24
N VAL A 33 -8.79 3.21 10.24
CA VAL A 33 -8.04 3.08 8.98
C VAL A 33 -7.91 4.44 8.31
N SER A 34 -9.03 5.14 8.08
CA SER A 34 -9.05 6.43 7.40
C SER A 34 -8.68 7.58 8.33
N GLU A 35 -9.07 7.53 9.61
CA GLU A 35 -8.89 8.64 10.55
C GLU A 35 -7.48 8.72 11.14
N LYS A 36 -6.82 7.58 11.36
CA LYS A 36 -5.52 7.52 12.04
C LYS A 36 -4.43 6.93 11.17
N TRP A 37 -4.65 5.71 10.68
CA TRP A 37 -3.56 4.90 10.13
C TRP A 37 -3.07 5.36 8.76
N VAL A 38 -3.99 5.65 7.84
CA VAL A 38 -3.63 6.15 6.52
C VAL A 38 -2.93 7.52 6.61
N PRO A 39 -3.43 8.51 7.36
CA PRO A 39 -2.70 9.76 7.58
C PRO A 39 -1.29 9.57 8.14
N GLU A 40 -1.13 8.70 9.14
CA GLU A 40 0.18 8.41 9.76
C GLU A 40 1.15 7.77 8.77
N ILE A 41 0.72 6.73 8.04
CA ILE A 41 1.53 6.05 7.02
C ILE A 41 1.90 7.03 5.91
N ARG A 42 0.95 7.82 5.41
CA ARG A 42 1.22 8.77 4.32
C ARG A 42 2.09 9.94 4.73
N CYS A 43 2.10 10.30 6.02
CA CYS A 43 3.02 11.31 6.57
C CYS A 43 4.48 10.85 6.49
N HIS A 44 4.76 9.58 6.80
CA HIS A 44 6.13 9.03 6.83
C HIS A 44 6.56 8.40 5.49
N CYS A 45 5.65 7.69 4.84
CA CYS A 45 5.88 6.89 3.64
C CYS A 45 4.83 7.19 2.57
N PRO A 46 4.85 8.38 1.96
CA PRO A 46 3.76 8.84 1.07
C PRO A 46 3.53 7.93 -0.14
N LYS A 47 4.58 7.24 -0.61
CA LYS A 47 4.55 6.41 -1.81
C LYS A 47 4.44 4.91 -1.55
N ALA A 48 4.65 4.47 -0.31
CA ALA A 48 4.65 3.04 -0.03
C ALA A 48 3.26 2.46 -0.33
N PRO A 49 3.19 1.30 -1.00
CA PRO A 49 1.93 0.62 -1.23
C PRO A 49 1.30 0.19 0.10
N ILE A 50 -0.02 0.04 0.09
CA ILE A 50 -0.81 -0.43 1.23
C ILE A 50 -1.69 -1.56 0.72
N ILE A 51 -1.75 -2.68 1.43
CA ILE A 51 -2.82 -3.67 1.31
C ILE A 51 -3.71 -3.51 2.53
N LEU A 52 -5.01 -3.31 2.29
CA LEU A 52 -6.00 -3.27 3.37
C LEU A 52 -6.37 -4.71 3.73
N VAL A 53 -6.25 -5.08 5.00
CA VAL A 53 -6.48 -6.45 5.47
C VAL A 53 -7.61 -6.47 6.50
N GLY A 54 -8.71 -7.15 6.16
CA GLY A 54 -9.79 -7.44 7.09
C GLY A 54 -9.49 -8.73 7.86
N THR A 55 -9.14 -8.63 9.13
CA THR A 55 -8.77 -9.78 9.98
C THR A 55 -9.98 -10.36 10.71
N GLN A 56 -9.82 -11.57 11.24
CA GLN A 56 -10.84 -12.28 12.04
C GLN A 56 -12.15 -12.55 11.26
N SER A 57 -12.04 -12.86 9.96
CA SER A 57 -13.21 -13.17 9.11
C SER A 57 -14.05 -14.36 9.58
N ASP A 58 -13.48 -15.28 10.36
CA ASP A 58 -14.18 -16.38 11.01
C ASP A 58 -15.24 -15.90 12.02
N LEU A 59 -15.07 -14.72 12.62
CA LEU A 59 -15.97 -14.19 13.63
C LEU A 59 -17.24 -13.54 13.05
N ARG A 60 -17.35 -13.41 11.71
CA ARG A 60 -18.54 -12.85 11.06
C ARG A 60 -19.82 -13.64 11.36
N GLU A 61 -19.69 -14.94 11.58
CA GLU A 61 -20.79 -15.86 11.86
C GLU A 61 -20.82 -16.30 13.33
N ASP A 62 -19.91 -15.79 14.17
CA ASP A 62 -19.88 -16.14 15.59
C ASP A 62 -21.04 -15.48 16.33
N VAL A 63 -21.94 -16.31 16.86
CA VAL A 63 -23.16 -15.86 17.53
C VAL A 63 -22.87 -14.95 18.73
N LYS A 64 -21.82 -15.22 19.50
CA LYS A 64 -21.49 -14.41 20.67
C LYS A 64 -21.01 -13.03 20.23
N VAL A 65 -20.14 -12.97 19.23
CA VAL A 65 -19.65 -11.70 18.67
C VAL A 65 -20.79 -10.87 18.10
N LEU A 66 -21.73 -11.49 17.37
CA LEU A 66 -22.89 -10.81 16.82
C LEU A 66 -23.81 -10.24 17.92
N ILE A 67 -24.02 -10.98 19.02
CA ILE A 67 -24.80 -10.50 20.17
C ILE A 67 -24.12 -9.29 20.81
N GLU A 68 -22.79 -9.32 21.01
CA GLU A 68 -22.06 -8.20 21.61
C GLU A 68 -22.12 -6.94 20.73
N LEU A 69 -21.97 -7.08 19.41
CA LEU A 69 -22.09 -5.95 18.47
C LEU A 69 -23.50 -5.33 18.47
N ASP A 70 -24.56 -6.15 18.55
CA ASP A 70 -25.93 -5.63 18.56
C ASP A 70 -26.28 -4.83 19.83
N LYS A 71 -25.57 -5.06 20.96
CA LYS A 71 -25.72 -4.23 22.17
C LYS A 71 -25.42 -2.76 21.89
N CYS A 72 -24.47 -2.50 20.98
CA CYS A 72 -24.11 -1.16 20.53
C CYS A 72 -24.73 -0.77 19.18
N LYS A 73 -25.67 -1.59 18.65
CA LYS A 73 -26.28 -1.41 17.32
C LYS A 73 -25.27 -1.41 16.17
N GLU A 74 -24.17 -2.11 16.37
CA GLU A 74 -23.13 -2.32 15.38
C GLU A 74 -23.33 -3.66 14.67
N LYS A 75 -22.64 -3.81 13.53
CA LYS A 75 -22.57 -5.05 12.75
C LYS A 75 -21.13 -5.26 12.28
N PRO A 76 -20.74 -6.48 11.94
CA PRO A 76 -19.48 -6.70 11.25
C PRO A 76 -19.39 -5.80 10.00
N VAL A 77 -18.20 -5.26 9.75
CA VAL A 77 -17.90 -4.40 8.60
C VAL A 77 -18.24 -5.17 7.32
N SER A 78 -19.00 -4.57 6.40
CA SER A 78 -19.35 -5.27 5.16
C SER A 78 -18.15 -5.34 4.21
N GLU A 79 -18.08 -6.39 3.40
CA GLU A 79 -16.98 -6.55 2.43
C GLU A 79 -17.00 -5.39 1.40
N GLU A 80 -18.19 -4.92 1.02
CA GLU A 80 -18.38 -3.81 0.09
C GLU A 80 -17.86 -2.49 0.68
N ALA A 81 -18.16 -2.20 1.94
CA ALA A 81 -17.66 -1.00 2.62
C ALA A 81 -16.13 -1.02 2.70
N ALA A 82 -15.54 -2.17 2.99
CA ALA A 82 -14.09 -2.31 3.05
C ALA A 82 -13.41 -2.19 1.68
N LYS A 83 -14.03 -2.73 0.61
CA LYS A 83 -13.56 -2.54 -0.77
C LYS A 83 -13.59 -1.06 -1.19
N LEU A 84 -14.68 -0.36 -0.89
CA LEU A 84 -14.79 1.09 -1.16
C LEU A 84 -13.71 1.86 -0.39
N CYS A 85 -13.50 1.56 0.89
CA CYS A 85 -12.43 2.18 1.67
C CYS A 85 -11.04 1.92 1.06
N ALA A 86 -10.77 0.69 0.60
CA ALA A 86 -9.51 0.36 -0.06
C ALA A 86 -9.27 1.21 -1.33
N GLU A 87 -10.32 1.46 -2.12
CA GLU A 87 -10.27 2.37 -3.28
C GLU A 87 -10.00 3.82 -2.85
N GLU A 88 -10.71 4.32 -1.84
CA GLU A 88 -10.57 5.69 -1.32
C GLU A 88 -9.16 5.98 -0.80
N ILE A 89 -8.55 5.04 -0.08
CA ILE A 89 -7.20 5.18 0.48
C ILE A 89 -6.09 4.84 -0.52
N LYS A 90 -6.47 4.45 -1.75
CA LYS A 90 -5.57 3.99 -2.83
C LYS A 90 -4.70 2.82 -2.38
N ALA A 91 -5.32 1.84 -1.72
CA ALA A 91 -4.69 0.55 -1.45
C ALA A 91 -4.53 -0.25 -2.76
N VAL A 92 -3.54 -1.14 -2.80
CA VAL A 92 -3.30 -2.05 -3.92
C VAL A 92 -4.45 -3.06 -4.03
N SER A 93 -4.92 -3.55 -2.89
CA SER A 93 -6.03 -4.49 -2.80
C SER A 93 -6.63 -4.50 -1.40
N TYR A 94 -7.85 -5.04 -1.31
CA TYR A 94 -8.48 -5.46 -0.06
C TYR A 94 -8.52 -6.99 0.02
N ILE A 95 -8.11 -7.56 1.15
CA ILE A 95 -8.17 -9.02 1.39
C ILE A 95 -8.67 -9.28 2.80
N GLU A 96 -9.71 -10.11 2.94
CA GLU A 96 -10.14 -10.63 4.24
C GLU A 96 -9.43 -11.94 4.56
N CYS A 97 -8.95 -12.11 5.78
CA CYS A 97 -8.30 -13.33 6.23
C CYS A 97 -8.77 -13.76 7.63
N SER A 98 -8.45 -15.00 7.98
CA SER A 98 -8.64 -15.54 9.32
C SER A 98 -7.37 -16.27 9.73
N ALA A 99 -6.73 -15.78 10.78
CA ALA A 99 -5.55 -16.45 11.34
C ALA A 99 -5.91 -17.82 11.94
N LEU A 100 -7.14 -17.95 12.46
CA LEU A 100 -7.63 -19.18 13.10
C LEU A 100 -7.88 -20.30 12.09
N THR A 101 -8.59 -20.00 11.00
CA THR A 101 -8.96 -20.98 9.96
C THR A 101 -7.94 -21.04 8.83
N GLN A 102 -6.94 -20.16 8.86
CA GLN A 102 -5.94 -19.93 7.81
C GLN A 102 -6.51 -19.45 6.47
N LYS A 103 -7.80 -19.10 6.41
CA LYS A 103 -8.44 -18.54 5.21
C LYS A 103 -7.70 -17.30 4.75
N ASN A 104 -7.32 -17.30 3.47
CA ASN A 104 -6.69 -16.18 2.76
C ASN A 104 -5.35 -15.67 3.34
N LEU A 105 -4.74 -16.36 4.31
CA LEU A 105 -3.48 -15.90 4.90
C LEU A 105 -2.35 -15.88 3.86
N LYS A 106 -2.27 -16.93 3.04
CA LYS A 106 -1.24 -17.04 2.00
C LYS A 106 -1.40 -15.91 0.99
N GLU A 107 -2.63 -15.62 0.61
CA GLU A 107 -3.03 -14.62 -0.38
C GLU A 107 -2.64 -13.21 0.08
N VAL A 108 -2.81 -12.89 1.38
CA VAL A 108 -2.34 -11.62 1.96
C VAL A 108 -0.83 -11.46 1.78
N PHE A 109 -0.05 -12.48 2.11
CA PHE A 109 1.41 -12.41 2.02
C PHE A 109 1.91 -12.46 0.56
N ASP A 110 1.30 -13.29 -0.30
CA ASP A 110 1.63 -13.33 -1.73
C ASP A 110 1.40 -11.95 -2.37
N ALA A 111 0.26 -11.32 -2.11
CA ALA A 111 -0.06 -9.98 -2.61
C ALA A 111 0.95 -8.93 -2.09
N ALA A 112 1.34 -9.04 -0.83
CA ALA A 112 2.33 -8.14 -0.23
C ALA A 112 3.72 -8.27 -0.85
N ILE A 113 4.17 -9.50 -1.11
CA ILE A 113 5.45 -9.78 -1.76
C ILE A 113 5.44 -9.19 -3.17
N VAL A 114 4.40 -9.44 -3.95
CA VAL A 114 4.27 -8.91 -5.32
C VAL A 114 4.27 -7.38 -5.33
N ALA A 115 3.49 -6.75 -4.45
CA ALA A 115 3.42 -5.29 -4.35
C ALA A 115 4.75 -4.68 -3.89
N GLY A 116 5.44 -5.32 -2.94
CA GLY A 116 6.75 -4.90 -2.44
C GLY A 116 7.82 -4.92 -3.52
N ILE A 117 7.91 -6.01 -4.30
CA ILE A 117 8.88 -6.13 -5.41
C ILE A 117 8.65 -5.03 -6.47
N GLN A 118 7.39 -4.82 -6.88
CA GLN A 118 7.05 -3.78 -7.85
C GLN A 118 7.40 -2.37 -7.36
N TYR A 119 7.21 -2.13 -6.06
CA TYR A 119 7.57 -0.86 -5.44
C TYR A 119 9.09 -0.67 -5.37
N SER A 120 9.85 -1.69 -4.96
CA SER A 120 11.31 -1.63 -4.86
C SER A 120 11.95 -1.36 -6.23
N ASP A 121 11.45 -2.00 -7.29
CA ASP A 121 11.94 -1.78 -8.67
C ASP A 121 11.70 -0.32 -9.12
N THR A 122 10.59 0.27 -8.71
CA THR A 122 10.25 1.66 -9.02
C THR A 122 11.15 2.65 -8.28
N GLN A 123 11.59 2.34 -7.05
CA GLN A 123 12.52 3.20 -6.30
C GLN A 123 13.97 3.14 -6.81
N GLN A 124 14.39 2.04 -7.44
CA GLN A 124 15.76 1.84 -7.93
C GLN A 124 16.03 2.46 -9.32
N GLN A 125 15.01 2.90 -10.05
CA GLN A 125 15.20 3.62 -11.32
C GLN A 125 15.94 4.94 -11.05
N PRO A 126 17.15 5.16 -11.61
CA PRO A 126 17.82 6.45 -11.48
C PRO A 126 16.93 7.52 -12.08
N LYS A 127 16.70 8.62 -11.34
CA LYS A 127 16.12 9.84 -11.90
C LYS A 127 16.90 10.18 -13.17
N LYS A 128 16.35 9.86 -14.36
CA LYS A 128 16.87 10.41 -15.61
C LYS A 128 16.74 11.92 -15.46
N SER A 129 17.84 12.58 -15.11
CA SER A 129 17.97 14.01 -15.31
C SER A 129 17.56 14.26 -16.75
N LYS A 130 16.44 14.95 -16.98
CA LYS A 130 16.22 15.59 -18.27
C LYS A 130 17.37 16.58 -18.43
N CYS A 131 18.47 16.15 -19.03
CA CYS A 131 19.40 17.06 -19.66
C CYS A 131 18.58 17.72 -20.77
N ARG A 132 18.05 18.92 -20.50
CA ARG A 132 17.52 19.79 -21.55
C ARG A 132 18.74 20.17 -22.39
N THR A 133 19.02 19.42 -23.46
CA THR A 133 19.91 19.91 -24.51
C THR A 133 19.32 21.23 -25.01
N PRO A 134 20.07 22.34 -25.00
CA PRO A 134 19.61 23.56 -25.64
C PRO A 134 19.31 23.27 -27.11
N ASP A 135 18.17 23.74 -27.60
CA ASP A 135 17.61 23.48 -28.94
C ASP A 135 18.43 24.09 -30.11
N LYS A 136 19.71 24.40 -29.90
CA LYS A 136 20.60 25.04 -30.89
C LYS A 136 21.73 24.13 -31.35
N MET A 137 21.43 22.90 -31.79
CA MET A 137 22.36 22.12 -32.64
C MET A 137 21.64 21.34 -33.75
N LYS A 138 20.49 21.81 -34.21
CA LYS A 138 19.88 21.35 -35.48
C LYS A 138 20.16 22.35 -36.59
N ASN A 139 21.43 22.49 -36.99
CA ASN A 139 21.82 22.99 -38.32
C ASN A 139 23.34 22.94 -38.49
N LEU A 140 23.92 21.75 -38.46
CA LEU A 140 25.25 21.53 -39.05
C LEU A 140 25.11 20.48 -40.15
N SER A 141 25.50 20.92 -41.35
CA SER A 141 25.35 20.27 -42.65
C SER A 141 25.85 18.82 -42.68
N LYS A 142 25.17 17.98 -43.48
CA LYS A 142 25.47 16.56 -43.74
C LYS A 142 26.86 16.32 -44.37
N SER A 143 27.62 17.37 -44.70
CA SER A 143 28.96 17.26 -45.28
C SER A 143 30.10 17.06 -44.27
N TRP A 144 29.85 17.13 -42.96
CA TRP A 144 30.91 16.99 -41.94
C TRP A 144 31.03 15.57 -41.33
N TRP A 145 29.98 14.75 -41.41
CA TRP A 145 29.95 13.40 -40.83
C TRP A 145 30.77 12.34 -41.60
N LYS A 146 31.27 12.68 -42.80
CA LYS A 146 32.12 11.79 -43.60
C LYS A 146 33.62 11.90 -43.28
N LYS A 147 34.02 12.68 -42.26
CA LYS A 147 35.44 12.95 -41.93
C LYS A 147 35.92 12.46 -40.56
N TYR A 148 35.12 11.70 -39.82
CA TYR A 148 35.53 11.09 -38.54
C TYR A 148 35.17 9.59 -38.43
N CYS A 149 35.16 8.88 -39.55
CA CYS A 149 35.35 7.42 -39.58
C CYS A 149 36.68 7.13 -40.28
N CYS A 150 37.81 7.33 -39.59
CA CYS A 150 39.14 6.85 -39.97
C CYS A 150 40.14 7.12 -38.83
N PHE A 151 40.65 6.04 -38.19
CA PHE A 151 41.77 5.97 -37.22
C PHE A 151 41.51 6.69 -35.87
N VAL A 152 41.49 6.06 -34.69
CA VAL A 152 42.16 4.87 -34.11
C VAL A 152 41.19 4.13 -33.19
#